data_AF-A0AAN0NEN5-F1
#
_entry.id   AF-A0AAN0NEN5-F1
#
_cell.length_a   1.000
_cell.length_b   1.000
_cell.length_c   1.000
_cell.angle_alpha   90.00
_cell.angle_beta   90.00
_cell.angle_gamma   90.00
#
_symmetry.space_group_name_H-M   'P 1'
#
loop_
_entity.id
_entity.type
_entity.pdbx_description
1 polymer ?
#
loop_
_entity_poly.entity_id
_entity_poly.type
_entity_poly.pdbx_seq_one_letter_code
_entity_poly.pdbx_strand_id
1 'polypeptide(L)' 'MYEATKNYFAYFRVYEGRRYFVQMNLSETTILRHQRTGNYSPLLSNYVHHLDVMQPYEINIFQVK' A
#
# COMPACT_ATOMS: atom_id res chain seq x y z
N MET A 1 -4.26 12.93 -25.52
CA MET A 1 -4.19 11.51 -25.13
C MET A 1 -3.87 11.49 -23.65
N TYR A 2 -4.89 11.48 -22.79
CA TYR A 2 -4.79 11.39 -21.33
C TYR A 2 -4.44 9.93 -20.97
N GLU A 3 -3.61 9.55 -20.02
CA GLU A 3 -2.80 10.26 -19.02
C GLU A 3 -1.85 9.20 -18.42
N ALA A 4 -0.80 9.60 -17.69
CA ALA A 4 0.07 8.65 -17.00
C ALA A 4 -0.74 7.79 -16.02
N THR A 5 -0.91 6.49 -16.33
CA THR A 5 -1.56 5.51 -15.48
C THR A 5 -0.69 5.22 -14.26
N LYS A 6 -0.87 6.02 -13.20
CA LYS A 6 -0.34 5.70 -11.88
C LYS A 6 -1.13 4.54 -11.30
N ASN A 7 -0.67 3.31 -11.57
CA ASN A 7 -1.26 2.07 -11.05
C ASN A 7 -1.05 1.87 -9.54
N TYR A 8 -0.40 2.82 -8.88
CA TYR A 8 -0.12 2.81 -7.45
C TYR A 8 -0.66 4.07 -6.80
N PHE A 9 -1.39 3.90 -5.71
CA PHE A 9 -1.84 5.00 -4.88
C PHE A 9 -1.44 4.73 -3.43
N ALA A 10 -0.88 5.74 -2.78
CA ALA A 10 -0.50 5.65 -1.39
C ALA A 10 -0.55 7.01 -0.69
N TYR A 11 -0.84 6.97 0.60
CA TYR A 11 -0.91 8.17 1.44
C TYR A 11 -0.65 7.83 2.89
N PHE A 12 -0.32 8.87 3.67
CA PHE A 12 -0.26 8.79 5.11
C PHE A 12 -1.50 9.43 5.73
N ARG A 13 -1.95 8.90 6.86
CA ARG A 13 -2.98 9.51 7.70
C ARG A 13 -2.50 9.54 9.14
N VAL A 14 -2.82 10.61 9.86
CA VAL A 14 -2.62 10.71 11.30
C VAL A 14 -3.98 10.78 11.97
N TYR A 15 -4.17 9.98 13.01
CA TYR A 15 -5.38 9.96 13.83
C TYR A 15 -4.99 9.64 15.28
N GLU A 16 -5.41 10.46 16.24
CA GLU A 16 -5.08 10.30 17.68
C GLU A 16 -3.58 10.09 17.95
N GLY A 17 -2.72 10.85 17.26
CA GLY A 17 -1.26 10.76 17.40
C GLY A 17 -0.62 9.52 16.77
N ARG A 18 -1.41 8.61 16.17
CA ARG A 18 -0.91 7.43 15.45
C ARG A 18 -0.80 7.73 13.97
N ARG A 19 0.31 7.32 13.35
CA ARG A 19 0.55 7.46 11.92
C ARG A 19 0.27 6.14 11.21
N TYR A 20 -0.51 6.24 10.14
CA TYR A 20 -0.91 5.13 9.30
C TYR A 20 -0.39 5.34 7.89
N PHE A 21 -0.01 4.25 7.23
CA PHE A 21 0.32 4.22 5.82
C PHE A 21 -0.67 3.33 5.09
N VAL A 22 -1.27 3.85 4.04
CA VAL A 22 -2.17 3.13 3.17
C VAL A 22 -1.54 3.07 1.79
N GLN A 23 -1.51 1.89 1.20
CA GLN A 23 -1.10 1.70 -0.19
C GLN A 23 -2.04 0.75 -0.90
N MET A 24 -2.26 1.00 -2.18
CA MET A 24 -3.11 0.19 -3.03
C MET A 24 -2.56 0.09 -4.45
N ASN A 25 -2.73 -1.10 -5.02
CA ASN A 25 -2.61 -1.33 -6.45
C ASN A 25 -3.96 -0.99 -7.10
N LEU A 26 -3.96 -0.07 -8.06
CA LEU A 26 -5.16 0.35 -8.80
C LEU A 26 -5.33 -0.38 -10.14
N SER A 27 -4.61 -1.49 -10.33
CA SER A 27 -4.58 -2.24 -11.58
C SER A 27 -4.83 -3.73 -11.39
N GLU A 28 -5.19 -4.37 -12.50
CA GLU A 28 -5.36 -5.82 -12.63
C GLU A 28 -4.03 -6.59 -12.73
N THR A 29 -2.90 -5.91 -12.74
CA THR A 29 -1.57 -6.52 -12.85
C THR A 29 -0.80 -6.40 -11.55
N THR A 30 0.09 -7.35 -11.28
CA THR A 30 1.01 -7.27 -10.14
C THR A 30 1.98 -6.09 -10.32
N ILE A 31 2.16 -5.29 -9.27
CA ILE A 31 3.11 -4.17 -9.27
C ILE A 31 4.19 -4.35 -8.20
N LEU A 32 5.35 -3.72 -8.43
CA LEU A 32 6.40 -3.66 -7.41
C LEU A 32 5.95 -2.79 -6.24
N ARG A 33 6.25 -3.23 -5.01
CA ARG A 33 5.96 -2.42 -3.83
C ARG A 33 6.97 -1.28 -3.75
N HIS A 34 6.49 -0.04 -3.63
CA HIS A 34 7.33 1.16 -3.68
C HIS A 34 8.08 1.48 -2.36
N GLN A 35 7.76 0.83 -1.22
CA GLN A 35 8.40 1.11 0.07
C GLN A 35 8.80 -0.14 0.85
N ARG A 36 9.97 -0.09 1.49
CA ARG A 36 10.42 -1.06 2.50
C ARG A 36 9.69 -0.79 3.82
N THR A 37 8.89 -1.74 4.27
CA THR A 37 8.01 -1.67 5.45
C THR A 37 8.70 -2.02 6.76
N GLY A 38 10.01 -1.77 6.92
CA GLY A 38 10.80 -2.22 8.08
C GLY A 38 10.25 -1.74 9.44
N ASN A 39 9.69 -0.53 9.47
CA ASN A 39 9.08 0.07 10.67
C ASN A 39 7.54 0.05 10.64
N TYR A 40 6.92 -0.80 9.83
CA TYR A 40 5.49 -0.77 9.54
C TYR A 40 4.87 -2.05 10.08
N SER A 41 3.87 -1.91 10.95
CA SER A 41 3.11 -3.05 11.48
C SER A 41 1.84 -3.23 10.65
N PRO A 42 1.62 -4.39 10.00
CA PRO A 42 0.42 -4.60 9.21
C PRO A 42 -0.81 -4.60 10.11
N LEU A 43 -1.84 -3.86 9.71
CA LEU A 43 -3.13 -3.81 10.40
C LEU A 43 -4.21 -4.54 9.61
N LEU A 44 -4.25 -4.31 8.30
CA LEU A 44 -5.25 -4.88 7.42
C LEU A 44 -4.67 -5.08 6.02
N SER A 45 -5.03 -6.20 5.40
CA SER A 45 -4.82 -6.46 3.99
C SER A 45 -6.01 -7.24 3.45
N ASN A 46 -6.36 -7.05 2.18
CA ASN A 46 -7.32 -7.90 1.47
C ASN A 46 -6.68 -9.16 0.86
N TYR A 47 -5.35 -9.33 0.98
CA TYR A 47 -4.62 -10.51 0.55
C TYR A 47 -3.79 -11.09 1.72
N VAL A 48 -3.35 -12.33 1.54
CA VAL A 48 -2.27 -12.90 2.37
C VAL A 48 -0.98 -12.19 1.97
N HIS A 49 -0.31 -11.59 2.95
CA HIS A 49 0.71 -10.58 2.69
C HIS A 49 1.96 -11.17 2.01
N HIS A 50 2.29 -10.66 0.83
CA HIS A 50 3.58 -10.88 0.16
C HIS A 50 4.49 -9.65 0.39
N LEU A 51 5.80 -9.85 0.56
CA LEU A 51 6.71 -8.78 1.00
C LEU A 51 7.14 -7.84 -0.14
N ASP A 52 7.33 -8.36 -1.35
CA ASP A 52 8.04 -7.63 -2.42
C ASP A 52 7.12 -7.06 -3.51
N VAL A 53 5.93 -7.62 -3.66
CA VAL A 53 4.97 -7.26 -4.71
C VAL A 53 3.59 -6.97 -4.14
N MET A 54 2.80 -6.23 -4.90
CA MET A 54 1.37 -6.06 -4.65
C MET A 54 0.56 -6.80 -5.72
N GLN A 55 -0.32 -7.69 -5.26
CA GLN A 55 -1.28 -8.40 -6.09
C GLN A 55 -2.26 -7.42 -6.77
N PRO A 56 -2.93 -7.84 -7.85
CA PRO A 56 -4.01 -7.07 -8.48
C PRO A 56 -5.01 -6.56 -7.44
N TYR A 57 -5.27 -5.26 -7.43
CA TYR A 57 -6.20 -4.62 -6.49
C TYR A 57 -5.88 -4.85 -4.99
N GLU A 58 -4.64 -5.20 -4.64
CA GLU A 58 -4.22 -5.33 -3.24
C GLU A 58 -4.24 -3.97 -2.55
N ILE A 59 -4.86 -3.91 -1.37
CA ILE A 59 -4.80 -2.79 -0.43
C ILE A 59 -4.16 -3.26 0.87
N ASN A 60 -3.27 -2.43 1.41
CA ASN A 60 -2.65 -2.66 2.69
C ASN A 60 -2.72 -1.42 3.56
N ILE A 61 -3.00 -1.64 4.84
CA ILE A 61 -2.98 -0.62 5.87
C ILE A 61 -1.95 -1.03 6.91
N PHE A 62 -1.03 -0.13 7.20
CA PHE A 62 0.00 -0.30 8.21
C PHE A 62 -0.08 0.80 9.25
N GLN A 63 0.29 0.47 10.48
CA GLN A 63 0.71 1.45 11.46
C GLN A 63 2.21 1.68 11.32
N VAL A 64 2.63 2.94 11.24
CA VAL A 64 4.05 3.32 11.23
C VAL A 64 4.51 3.43 12.68
N LYS A 65 5.60 2.72 13.04
CA LYS A 65 6.28 2.81 14.33
C LYS A 65 7.33 3.92 14.33
#